data_AF-A0A8B6E110-F1
#
_entry.id   AF-A0A8B6E110-F1
#
_cell.length_a   1.000
_cell.length_b   1.000
_cell.length_c   1.000
_cell.angle_alpha   90.00
_cell.angle_beta   90.00
_cell.angle_gamma   90.00
#
_symmetry.space_group_name_H-M   'P 1'
#
loop_
_entity.id
_entity.type
_entity.pdbx_description
1 polymer ?
#
loop_
_entity_poly.entity_id
_entity_poly.type
_entity_poly.pdbx_seq_one_letter_code
_entity_poly.pdbx_strand_id
1 'polypeptide(L)'
;MKKLTSDVYGINVKKADPISVEQEEILWDKSVFGNHSSESLLHTFFFYNCKYFGLRGREEHRNLQISQIHLGEDDNGNYIEFRGKDNKTYNGGLRHRYIAPKSVK
;
A
#
# COMPACT_ATOMS: atom_id res chain seq x y z
N MET A 1 27.58 0.64 5.84
CA MET A 1 26.84 1.93 5.79
C MET A 1 27.52 2.89 6.77
N LYS A 2 27.75 4.15 6.38
CA LYS A 2 28.65 5.07 7.10
C LYS A 2 27.93 5.74 8.28
N LYS A 3 28.57 5.76 9.44
CA LYS A 3 28.10 6.34 10.72
C LYS A 3 27.63 7.81 10.62
N LEU A 4 28.03 8.57 9.59
CA LEU A 4 27.59 9.95 9.41
C LEU A 4 26.07 10.10 9.14
N THR A 5 25.40 9.05 8.67
CA THR A 5 23.95 9.12 8.38
C THR A 5 23.09 8.95 9.63
N SER A 6 23.63 8.41 10.73
CA SER A 6 22.89 8.30 12.01
C SER A 6 22.79 9.62 12.75
N ASP A 7 23.72 10.55 12.51
CA ASP A 7 23.88 11.74 13.36
C ASP A 7 23.11 12.96 12.83
N VAL A 8 22.26 12.78 11.81
CA VAL A 8 21.29 13.77 11.28
C VAL A 8 21.88 15.17 11.00
N TYR A 9 23.19 15.29 10.83
CA TYR A 9 23.81 16.56 10.44
C TYR A 9 23.66 16.76 8.92
N GLY A 10 22.72 17.61 8.52
CA GLY A 10 22.60 18.14 7.17
C GLY A 10 21.82 17.31 6.15
N ILE A 11 21.15 16.22 6.56
CA ILE A 11 20.30 15.43 5.67
C ILE A 11 18.84 15.79 5.93
N ASN A 12 18.28 16.69 5.11
CA ASN A 12 16.83 16.91 5.10
C ASN A 12 16.18 15.69 4.43
N VAL A 13 15.76 14.73 5.25
CA VAL A 13 15.04 13.55 4.77
C VAL A 13 13.69 14.05 4.23
N LYS A 14 13.56 14.12 2.91
CA LYS A 14 12.27 14.42 2.24
C LYS A 14 11.32 13.24 2.44
N LYS A 15 10.72 13.18 3.62
CA LYS A 15 9.66 12.23 3.95
C LYS A 15 8.33 12.94 3.73
N ALA A 16 7.43 12.31 2.98
CA ALA A 16 6.06 12.81 2.88
C ALA A 16 5.36 12.62 4.23
N ASP A 17 4.62 13.63 4.66
CA ASP A 17 3.79 13.54 5.86
C ASP A 17 2.67 12.51 5.63
N PRO A 18 2.38 11.65 6.62
CA PRO A 18 1.27 10.73 6.53
C PRO A 18 -0.05 11.51 6.50
N ILE A 19 -1.04 10.96 5.80
CA ILE A 19 -2.40 11.52 5.79
C ILE A 19 -3.01 11.31 7.18
N SER A 20 -3.47 12.40 7.81
CA SER A 20 -4.12 12.34 9.12
C SER A 20 -5.57 11.85 9.00
N VAL A 21 -6.14 11.41 10.12
CA VAL A 21 -7.56 10.98 10.16
C VAL A 21 -8.49 12.13 9.79
N GLU A 22 -8.19 13.34 10.26
CA GLU A 22 -8.93 14.57 9.93
C GLU A 22 -8.92 14.86 8.42
N GLN A 23 -7.78 14.65 7.75
CA GLN A 23 -7.67 14.82 6.31
C GLN A 23 -8.49 13.79 5.54
N GLU A 24 -8.57 12.56 6.06
CA GLU A 24 -9.41 11.51 5.49
C GLU A 24 -10.90 11.83 5.67
N GLU A 25 -11.32 12.31 6.84
CA GLU A 25 -12.70 12.77 7.08
C GLU A 25 -13.09 13.89 6.10
N ILE A 26 -12.21 14.86 5.87
CA ILE A 26 -12.44 15.93 4.88
C ILE A 26 -12.65 15.37 3.47
N LEU A 27 -11.97 14.28 3.09
CA LEU A 27 -12.13 13.64 1.77
C LEU A 27 -13.46 12.89 1.66
N TRP A 28 -13.94 12.31 2.76
CA TRP A 28 -15.29 11.73 2.83
C TRP A 28 -16.37 12.81 2.78
N ASP A 29 -16.23 13.89 3.55
CA ASP A 29 -17.18 15.00 3.58
C ASP A 29 -17.30 15.70 2.23
N LYS A 30 -16.17 15.88 1.53
CA LYS A 30 -16.14 16.46 0.18
C LYS A 30 -16.65 15.51 -0.90
N SER A 31 -17.10 14.30 -0.54
CA SER A 31 -17.52 13.26 -1.49
C SER A 31 -16.44 12.94 -2.53
N VAL A 32 -15.16 13.13 -2.20
CA VAL A 32 -14.06 12.62 -3.03
C VAL A 32 -14.01 11.10 -2.91
N PHE A 33 -14.26 10.61 -1.69
CA PHE A 33 -14.52 9.21 -1.42
C PHE A 33 -16.01 8.92 -1.44
N GLY A 34 -16.36 7.70 -1.86
CA GLY A 34 -17.72 7.22 -1.87
C GLY A 34 -18.02 6.25 -3.00
N ASN A 35 -19.23 5.72 -3.00
CA ASN A 35 -19.72 4.76 -4.01
C ASN A 35 -20.70 5.39 -5.03
N HIS A 36 -20.86 6.72 -5.00
CA HIS A 36 -21.85 7.41 -5.81
C HIS A 36 -21.43 7.56 -7.29
N SER A 37 -20.12 7.56 -7.56
CA SER A 37 -19.55 7.61 -8.91
C SER A 37 -18.46 6.55 -9.08
N SER A 38 -18.22 6.14 -10.33
CA SER A 38 -17.10 5.25 -10.65
C SER A 38 -15.75 5.87 -10.28
N GLU A 39 -15.62 7.19 -10.42
CA GLU A 39 -14.41 7.93 -10.08
C GLU A 39 -14.18 8.01 -8.57
N SER A 40 -15.23 8.32 -7.80
CA SER A 40 -15.15 8.34 -6.34
C SER A 40 -14.78 6.98 -5.78
N LEU A 41 -15.36 5.91 -6.35
CA LEU A 41 -15.08 4.55 -5.94
C LEU A 41 -13.61 4.18 -6.22
N LEU A 42 -13.08 4.59 -7.37
CA LEU A 42 -11.70 4.35 -7.75
C LEU A 42 -10.72 5.12 -6.84
N HIS A 43 -11.04 6.36 -6.46
CA HIS A 43 -10.26 7.14 -5.49
C HIS A 43 -10.24 6.49 -4.12
N THR A 44 -11.40 6.07 -3.61
CA THR A 44 -11.52 5.34 -2.34
C THR A 44 -10.69 4.06 -2.37
N PHE A 45 -10.83 3.26 -3.43
CA PHE A 45 -10.10 2.00 -3.56
C PHE A 45 -8.59 2.25 -3.63
N PHE A 46 -8.14 3.19 -4.45
CA PHE A 46 -6.71 3.52 -4.57
C PHE A 46 -6.11 3.95 -3.23
N PHE A 47 -6.82 4.81 -2.49
CA PHE A 47 -6.37 5.29 -1.18
C PHE A 47 -6.25 4.16 -0.16
N TYR A 48 -7.26 3.30 -0.02
CA TYR A 48 -7.22 2.22 0.96
C TYR A 48 -6.22 1.12 0.61
N ASN A 49 -6.00 0.85 -0.68
CA ASN A 49 -4.91 -0.03 -1.11
C ASN A 49 -3.53 0.53 -0.72
N CYS A 50 -3.34 1.85 -0.81
CA CYS A 50 -2.12 2.51 -0.33
C CYS A 50 -2.01 2.45 1.20
N LYS A 51 -3.11 2.71 1.93
CA LYS A 51 -3.14 2.81 3.39
C LYS A 51 -2.93 1.47 4.08
N TYR A 52 -3.69 0.44 3.71
CA TYR A 52 -3.66 -0.86 4.37
C TYR A 52 -2.59 -1.79 3.80
N PHE A 53 -2.49 -1.90 2.47
CA PHE A 53 -1.55 -2.83 1.84
C PHE A 53 -0.20 -2.19 1.51
N GLY A 54 -0.04 -0.87 1.69
CA GLY A 54 1.21 -0.17 1.42
C GLY A 54 1.64 -0.26 -0.05
N LEU A 55 0.68 -0.40 -0.97
CA LEU A 55 0.90 -0.43 -2.41
C LEU A 55 1.28 0.98 -2.88
N ARG A 56 2.48 1.12 -3.45
CA ARG A 56 3.03 2.45 -3.83
C ARG A 56 3.46 2.51 -5.28
N GLY A 57 3.76 1.36 -5.89
CA GLY A 57 4.18 1.29 -7.28
C GLY A 57 3.01 1.55 -8.22
N ARG A 58 3.21 2.44 -9.21
CA ARG A 58 2.26 2.63 -10.33
C ARG A 58 1.90 1.31 -11.01
N GLU A 59 2.89 0.45 -11.18
CA GLU A 59 2.73 -0.84 -11.83
C GLU A 59 2.01 -1.85 -10.94
N GLU A 60 2.25 -1.82 -9.63
CA GLU A 60 1.52 -2.65 -8.66
C GLU A 60 0.02 -2.33 -8.66
N HIS A 61 -0.34 -1.05 -8.69
CA HIS A 61 -1.75 -0.62 -8.76
C HIS A 61 -2.41 -0.95 -10.09
N ARG A 62 -1.68 -0.81 -11.21
CA ARG A 62 -2.23 -1.09 -12.56
C ARG A 62 -2.40 -2.58 -12.83
N ASN A 63 -1.52 -3.41 -12.27
CA ASN A 63 -1.55 -4.86 -12.44
C ASN A 63 -2.31 -5.56 -11.29
N LEU A 64 -2.96 -4.80 -10.41
CA LEU A 64 -3.71 -5.34 -9.28
C LEU A 64 -4.86 -6.19 -9.79
N GLN A 65 -4.89 -7.45 -9.37
CA GLN A 65 -5.95 -8.40 -9.74
C GLN A 65 -6.75 -8.81 -8.52
N ILE A 66 -8.06 -9.05 -8.72
CA ILE A 66 -8.97 -9.51 -7.66
C ILE A 66 -8.48 -10.81 -7.01
N SER A 67 -7.83 -11.69 -7.77
CA SER A 67 -7.25 -12.94 -7.26
C SER A 67 -6.17 -12.75 -6.19
N GLN A 68 -5.68 -11.53 -6.00
CA GLN A 68 -4.67 -11.20 -4.99
C GLN A 68 -5.30 -10.80 -3.64
N ILE A 69 -6.61 -10.57 -3.61
CA ILE A 69 -7.36 -10.20 -2.42
C ILE A 69 -8.14 -11.44 -1.97
N HIS A 70 -7.85 -11.91 -0.76
CA HIS A 70 -8.51 -13.06 -0.15
C HIS A 70 -9.30 -12.61 1.07
N LEU A 71 -10.54 -13.07 1.16
CA LEU A 71 -11.35 -12.95 2.35
C LEU A 71 -11.14 -14.22 3.17
N GLY A 72 -10.69 -14.07 4.41
CA GLY A 72 -10.53 -15.16 5.35
C GLY A 72 -11.34 -14.91 6.62
N GLU A 73 -11.56 -15.98 7.37
CA GLU A 73 -12.19 -15.94 8.69
C GLU A 73 -11.24 -16.64 9.66
N ASP A 74 -10.99 -16.00 10.79
CA ASP A 74 -10.17 -16.52 11.88
C ASP A 74 -10.99 -16.50 13.18
N ASP A 75 -10.44 -17.01 14.28
CA ASP A 75 -11.10 -16.97 15.60
C ASP A 75 -11.43 -15.53 16.06
N ASN A 76 -10.75 -14.53 15.48
CA ASN A 76 -10.96 -13.10 15.71
C ASN A 76 -11.93 -12.42 14.72
N GLY A 77 -12.49 -13.17 13.76
CA GLY A 77 -13.45 -12.69 12.75
C GLY A 77 -12.89 -12.57 11.33
N ASN A 78 -13.63 -11.84 10.48
CA ASN A 78 -13.33 -11.70 9.06
C ASN A 78 -12.14 -10.78 8.81
N TYR A 79 -11.18 -11.21 7.99
CA TYR A 79 -10.01 -10.44 7.59
C TYR A 79 -9.84 -10.42 6.06
N ILE A 80 -9.11 -9.41 5.58
CA ILE A 80 -8.75 -9.26 4.18
C ILE A 80 -7.25 -9.47 4.06
N GLU A 81 -6.84 -10.56 3.43
CA GLU A 81 -5.44 -10.83 3.12
C GLU A 81 -5.11 -10.40 1.69
N PHE A 82 -4.10 -9.54 1.56
CA PHE A 82 -3.52 -9.19 0.27
C PHE A 82 -2.25 -10.00 0.02
N ARG A 83 -2.22 -10.73 -1.10
CA ARG A 83 -1.06 -11.46 -1.60
C ARG A 83 -0.51 -10.80 -2.86
N GLY A 84 0.57 -10.06 -2.70
CA GLY A 84 1.32 -9.45 -3.79
C GLY A 84 1.90 -10.52 -4.75
N LYS A 85 2.02 -10.15 -6.03
CA LYS A 85 2.78 -10.92 -7.03
C LYS A 85 4.23 -10.42 -7.08
N ASP A 86 5.02 -10.92 -8.02
CA ASP A 86 6.34 -10.38 -8.36
C ASP A 86 6.26 -8.85 -8.50
N ASN A 87 6.97 -8.14 -7.61
CA ASN A 87 7.10 -6.69 -7.66
C ASN A 87 8.45 -6.32 -8.33
N LYS A 88 8.62 -5.07 -8.77
CA LYS A 88 9.87 -4.51 -9.31
C LYS A 88 11.18 -4.85 -8.55
N THR A 89 11.14 -5.22 -7.27
CA THR A 89 12.28 -5.67 -6.47
C THR A 89 12.57 -7.17 -6.56
N TYR A 90 11.73 -7.96 -7.23
CA TYR A 90 12.06 -9.30 -7.71
C TYR A 90 12.99 -9.18 -8.92
N ASN A 91 14.24 -8.80 -8.67
CA ASN A 91 15.29 -8.99 -9.65
C ASN A 91 15.55 -10.50 -9.73
N GLY A 92 14.81 -11.22 -10.58
CA GLY A 92 14.78 -12.69 -10.73
C GLY A 92 16.11 -13.39 -11.07
N GLY A 93 17.26 -12.81 -10.74
CA GLY A 93 18.56 -13.44 -10.78
C GLY A 93 18.69 -14.56 -9.73
N LEU A 94 19.64 -15.47 -9.97
CA LEU A 94 19.90 -16.68 -9.18
C LEU A 94 20.09 -16.45 -7.67
N ARG A 95 20.43 -15.22 -7.25
CA ARG A 95 20.59 -14.79 -5.84
C ARG A 95 19.27 -14.40 -5.15
N HIS A 96 18.19 -14.21 -5.89
CA HIS A 96 16.89 -13.76 -5.38
C HIS A 96 15.78 -14.82 -5.47
N ARG A 97 16.15 -16.10 -5.65
CA ARG A 97 15.22 -17.25 -5.69
C ARG A 97 14.37 -17.44 -4.43
N TYR A 98 14.70 -16.76 -3.32
CA TYR A 98 14.03 -16.89 -2.03
C TYR A 98 13.27 -15.62 -1.61
N ILE A 99 13.04 -14.67 -2.52
CA ILE A 99 12.11 -13.58 -2.19
C ILE A 99 10.72 -14.23 -2.09
N ALA A 100 9.98 -13.89 -1.05
CA ALA A 100 8.59 -14.29 -0.86
C ALA A 100 7.67 -13.14 -1.28
N PRO A 101 6.50 -13.43 -1.86
CA PRO A 101 5.51 -12.41 -2.17
C PRO A 101 5.07 -11.68 -0.91
N LYS A 102 4.75 -10.38 -1.07
CA LYS A 102 4.26 -9.55 0.05
C LYS A 102 2.89 -10.06 0.48
N SER A 103 2.78 -10.58 1.71
CA SER A 103 1.50 -10.86 2.34
C SER A 103 1.19 -9.82 3.41
N VAL A 104 -0.04 -9.30 3.41
CA VAL A 104 -0.55 -8.39 4.43
C VAL A 104 -1.91 -8.95 4.87
N LYS A 105 -2.06 -9.26 6.16
CA LYS A 105 -3.30 -9.76 6.80
C LYS A 105 -3.90 -8.66 7.65
#